data_AF-A0ABD5Q2A8-F1
#
_entry.id   AF-A0ABD5Q2A8-F1
#
_cell.length_a   1.000
_cell.length_b   1.000
_cell.length_c   1.000
_cell.angle_alpha   90.00
_cell.angle_beta   90.00
_cell.angle_gamma   90.00
#
_symmetry.space_group_name_H-M   'P 1'
#
loop_
_entity.id
_entity.type
_entity.pdbx_description
1 polymer ?
#
loop_
_entity_poly.entity_id
_entity_poly.type
_entity_poly.pdbx_seq_one_letter_code
_entity_poly.pdbx_strand_id
1 'polypeptide(L)'
;MRDHLRAGIAIYNDGEYHAAHDAWEDHWLDLESGTDDERFLHGLIQFTAAVHHAHDANWTGVRGLAESGAAYLAALPADYREVNVGEVRTYLRAVAADPEHVERAAPPRLTHENVALRPEDLRFEAAAVAAAVLAEEYGYDEETVEKAVTYAREDLDDEKATSQFVTFVMDFARDAANRGIIFQRMAGVVGKRDHRESDVEGLFD
;
A
#
# COMPACT_ATOMS: atom_id res chain seq x y z
N MET A 1 6.93 -6.26 6.94
CA MET A 1 7.60 -5.97 5.65
C MET A 1 6.95 -6.58 4.42
N ARG A 2 6.95 -7.91 4.21
CA ARG A 2 6.60 -8.50 2.88
C ARG A 2 5.21 -8.09 2.38
N ASP A 3 4.20 -8.16 3.24
CA ASP A 3 2.82 -7.84 2.85
C ASP A 3 2.64 -6.34 2.57
N HIS A 4 3.22 -5.46 3.40
CA HIS A 4 3.30 -4.01 3.14
C HIS A 4 4.00 -3.68 1.82
N LEU A 5 5.15 -4.34 1.55
CA LEU A 5 5.88 -4.14 0.30
C LEU A 5 5.01 -4.51 -0.91
N ARG A 6 4.37 -5.67 -0.87
CA ARG A 6 3.48 -6.14 -1.95
C ARG A 6 2.25 -5.25 -2.12
N ALA A 7 1.66 -4.79 -1.01
CA ALA A 7 0.52 -3.87 -1.01
C ALA A 7 0.88 -2.55 -1.70
N GLY A 8 1.93 -1.86 -1.23
CA GLY A 8 2.34 -0.59 -1.84
C GLY A 8 2.76 -0.72 -3.30
N ILE A 9 3.41 -1.83 -3.70
CA ILE A 9 3.73 -2.10 -5.11
C ILE A 9 2.44 -2.21 -5.95
N ALA A 10 1.45 -2.95 -5.46
CA ALA A 10 0.18 -3.14 -6.16
C ALA A 10 -0.60 -1.82 -6.29
N ILE A 11 -0.69 -1.05 -5.20
CA ILE A 11 -1.34 0.27 -5.15
C ILE A 11 -0.65 1.25 -6.11
N TYR A 12 0.68 1.33 -6.05
CA TYR A 12 1.49 2.14 -6.98
C TYR A 12 1.23 1.78 -8.45
N ASN A 13 1.22 0.48 -8.77
CA ASN A 13 1.03 0.01 -10.14
C ASN A 13 -0.39 0.24 -10.68
N ASP A 14 -1.35 0.50 -9.80
CA ASP A 14 -2.74 0.88 -10.11
C ASP A 14 -2.91 2.40 -10.26
N GLY A 15 -1.84 3.19 -10.06
CA GLY A 15 -1.81 4.64 -10.24
C GLY A 15 -2.05 5.44 -8.96
N GLU A 16 -2.21 4.77 -7.83
CA GLU A 16 -2.47 5.37 -6.52
C GLU A 16 -1.14 5.76 -5.85
N TYR A 17 -0.42 6.71 -6.45
CA TYR A 17 0.96 7.03 -6.04
C TYR A 17 1.07 7.60 -4.62
N HIS A 18 0.08 8.39 -4.20
CA HIS A 18 0.01 8.92 -2.84
C HIS A 18 -0.22 7.76 -1.86
N ALA A 19 -1.34 7.05 -1.95
CA ALA A 19 -1.64 5.89 -1.09
C ALA A 19 -0.53 4.81 -1.02
N ALA A 20 0.23 4.58 -2.11
CA ALA A 20 1.35 3.64 -2.08
C ALA A 20 2.43 4.00 -1.06
N HIS A 21 2.61 5.29 -0.78
CA HIS A 21 3.47 5.82 0.28
C HIS A 21 3.08 5.23 1.65
N ASP A 22 1.81 5.37 2.01
CA ASP A 22 1.29 5.08 3.34
C ASP A 22 1.36 3.57 3.63
N ALA A 23 1.24 2.73 2.59
CA ALA A 23 1.46 1.29 2.69
C ALA A 23 2.86 0.91 3.21
N TRP A 24 3.86 1.78 3.04
CA TRP A 24 5.23 1.57 3.51
C TRP A 24 5.62 2.44 4.70
N GLU A 25 4.98 3.60 4.90
CA GLU A 25 5.38 4.60 5.90
C GLU A 25 5.35 4.05 7.32
N ASP A 26 4.23 3.47 7.75
CA ASP A 26 4.10 2.90 9.10
C ASP A 26 5.21 1.89 9.39
N HIS A 27 5.45 1.00 8.43
CA HIS A 27 6.48 -0.02 8.59
C HIS A 27 7.89 0.57 8.56
N TRP A 28 8.11 1.64 7.80
CA TRP A 28 9.39 2.36 7.73
C TRP A 28 9.70 3.10 9.03
N LEU A 29 8.71 3.75 9.65
CA LEU A 29 8.87 4.47 10.92
C LEU A 29 9.34 3.57 12.07
N ASP A 30 9.01 2.28 12.02
CA ASP A 30 9.43 1.27 13.00
C ASP A 30 10.86 0.72 12.76
N LEU A 31 11.49 1.02 11.62
CA LEU A 31 12.82 0.49 11.30
C LEU A 31 13.93 1.30 11.98
N GLU A 32 15.00 0.58 12.36
CA GLU A 32 16.22 1.22 12.83
C GLU A 32 16.86 2.03 11.69
N SER A 33 17.14 3.30 11.98
CA SER A 33 17.78 4.22 11.03
C SER A 33 19.11 3.67 10.52
N GLY A 34 19.33 3.78 9.21
CA GLY A 34 20.60 3.36 8.59
C GLY A 34 20.70 1.87 8.32
N THR A 35 19.63 1.10 8.49
CA THR A 35 19.53 -0.26 7.93
C THR A 35 19.26 -0.22 6.42
N ASP A 36 19.50 -1.33 5.71
CA ASP A 36 19.19 -1.41 4.29
C ASP A 36 17.68 -1.36 4.02
N ASP A 37 16.87 -1.96 4.90
CA ASP A 37 15.40 -1.92 4.78
C ASP A 37 14.85 -0.50 5.00
N GLU A 38 15.40 0.26 5.95
CA GLU A 38 15.00 1.64 6.17
C GLU A 38 15.30 2.48 4.93
N ARG A 39 16.53 2.42 4.42
CA ARG A 39 16.92 3.10 3.17
C ARG A 39 16.06 2.67 1.99
N PHE A 40 15.73 1.39 1.91
CA PHE A 40 14.93 0.85 0.82
C PHE A 40 13.52 1.44 0.82
N LEU A 41 12.79 1.36 1.94
CA LEU A 41 11.43 1.89 2.02
C LEU A 41 11.42 3.41 1.89
N HIS A 42 12.37 4.10 2.52
CA HIS A 42 12.51 5.55 2.39
C HIS A 42 12.76 5.95 0.93
N GLY A 43 13.63 5.23 0.21
CA GLY A 43 13.86 5.48 -1.20
C GLY A 43 12.63 5.27 -2.09
N LEU A 44 11.83 4.24 -1.80
CA LEU A 44 10.56 3.99 -2.50
C LEU A 44 9.49 5.06 -2.18
N ILE A 45 9.39 5.48 -0.92
CA ILE A 45 8.53 6.59 -0.45
C ILE A 45 8.87 7.89 -1.20
N GLN A 46 10.15 8.25 -1.28
CA GLN A 46 10.61 9.43 -2.01
C GLN A 46 10.31 9.32 -3.51
N PHE A 47 10.40 8.11 -4.07
CA PHE A 47 10.06 7.85 -5.46
C PHE A 47 8.57 8.07 -5.76
N THR A 48 7.67 7.50 -4.95
CA THR A 48 6.23 7.65 -5.16
C THR A 48 5.78 9.10 -4.93
N ALA A 49 6.35 9.78 -3.93
CA ALA A 49 6.13 11.21 -3.72
C ALA A 49 6.61 12.06 -4.92
N ALA A 50 7.77 11.75 -5.51
CA ALA A 50 8.26 12.47 -6.70
C ALA A 50 7.33 12.30 -7.91
N VAL A 51 6.77 11.10 -8.09
CA VAL A 51 5.78 10.81 -9.15
C VAL A 51 4.46 11.53 -8.87
N HIS A 52 3.95 11.49 -7.65
CA HIS A 52 2.71 12.15 -7.26
C HIS A 52 2.79 13.68 -7.45
N HIS A 53 3.85 14.32 -6.93
CA HIS A 53 4.01 15.78 -6.99
C HIS A 53 4.37 16.32 -8.38
N ALA A 54 4.70 15.46 -9.34
CA ALA A 54 4.87 15.88 -10.74
C ALA A 54 3.60 16.54 -11.29
N HIS A 55 2.42 16.07 -10.88
CA HIS A 55 1.13 16.59 -11.34
C HIS A 55 0.89 18.06 -10.93
N ASP A 56 1.48 18.52 -9.83
CA ASP A 56 1.33 19.89 -9.32
C ASP A 56 2.37 20.88 -9.89
N ALA A 57 3.24 20.42 -10.81
CA ALA A 57 4.34 21.20 -11.38
C ALA A 57 5.30 21.80 -10.32
N ASN A 58 5.41 21.18 -9.15
CA ASN A 58 6.37 21.57 -8.11
C ASN A 58 7.77 21.02 -8.42
N TRP A 59 8.41 21.55 -9.46
CA TRP A 59 9.68 21.02 -10.00
C TRP A 59 10.83 21.03 -9.00
N THR A 60 10.88 22.03 -8.11
CA THR A 60 11.89 22.09 -7.04
C THR A 60 11.69 20.97 -6.04
N GLY A 61 10.44 20.72 -5.63
CA GLY A 61 10.09 19.61 -4.73
C GLY A 61 10.40 18.25 -5.37
N VAL A 62 9.95 18.04 -6.61
CA VAL A 62 10.20 16.82 -7.39
C VAL A 62 11.69 16.53 -7.51
N ARG A 63 12.53 17.55 -7.79
CA ARG A 63 13.99 17.38 -7.81
C ARG A 63 14.53 16.91 -6.46
N GLY A 64 14.14 17.55 -5.37
CA GLY A 64 14.63 17.21 -4.03
C GLY A 64 14.26 15.79 -3.61
N LEU A 65 13.00 15.39 -3.86
CA LEU A 65 12.53 14.02 -3.63
C LEU A 65 13.32 13.03 -4.48
N ALA A 66 13.59 13.34 -5.75
CA ALA A 66 14.32 12.46 -6.64
C ALA A 66 15.81 12.32 -6.26
N GLU A 67 16.47 13.41 -5.87
CA GLU A 67 17.84 13.39 -5.35
C GLU A 67 17.94 12.55 -4.07
N SER A 68 17.01 12.78 -3.12
CA SER A 68 16.94 12.06 -1.85
C SER A 68 16.68 10.57 -2.07
N GLY A 69 15.64 10.22 -2.83
CA GLY A 69 15.30 8.82 -3.12
C GLY A 69 16.44 8.08 -3.84
N ALA A 70 17.10 8.73 -4.81
CA ALA A 70 18.25 8.13 -5.48
C ALA A 70 19.45 7.91 -4.54
N ALA A 71 19.64 8.79 -3.55
CA ALA A 71 20.68 8.66 -2.54
C ALA A 71 20.40 7.50 -1.58
N TYR A 72 19.17 7.37 -1.09
CA TYR A 72 18.75 6.25 -0.23
C TYR A 72 18.96 4.89 -0.93
N LEU A 73 18.59 4.80 -2.21
CA LEU A 73 18.73 3.57 -2.99
C LEU A 73 20.15 3.33 -3.52
N ALA A 74 21.12 4.25 -3.31
CA ALA A 74 22.40 4.23 -4.01
C ALA A 74 23.25 2.98 -3.73
N ALA A 75 23.27 2.51 -2.48
CA ALA A 75 24.09 1.40 -2.02
C ALA A 75 23.40 0.03 -2.14
N LEU A 76 22.10 0.01 -2.44
CA LEU A 76 21.32 -1.23 -2.49
C LEU A 76 21.54 -2.00 -3.80
N PRO A 77 21.51 -3.35 -3.77
CA PRO A 77 21.41 -4.19 -4.97
C PRO A 77 20.30 -3.72 -5.92
N ALA A 78 20.49 -3.94 -7.22
CA ALA A 78 19.49 -3.54 -8.23
C ALA A 78 18.17 -4.31 -8.13
N ASP A 79 18.20 -5.45 -7.45
CA ASP A 79 17.12 -6.41 -7.19
C ASP A 79 16.85 -6.56 -5.67
N TYR A 80 17.21 -5.55 -4.86
CA TYR A 80 17.05 -5.63 -3.40
C TYR A 80 15.60 -5.96 -3.02
N ARG A 81 15.43 -6.94 -2.12
CA ARG A 81 14.11 -7.49 -1.72
C ARG A 81 13.26 -7.96 -2.91
N GLU A 82 13.92 -8.43 -3.98
CA GLU A 82 13.28 -8.93 -5.21
C GLU A 82 12.51 -7.83 -5.97
N VAL A 83 12.83 -6.56 -5.70
CA VAL A 83 12.26 -5.38 -6.36
C VAL A 83 13.23 -4.78 -7.36
N ASN A 84 12.73 -4.27 -8.49
CA ASN A 84 13.51 -3.62 -9.57
C ASN A 84 14.09 -2.23 -9.17
N VAL A 85 14.75 -2.15 -8.01
CA VAL A 85 15.39 -0.95 -7.45
C VAL A 85 16.33 -0.28 -8.44
N GLY A 86 17.01 -1.04 -9.29
CA GLY A 86 17.89 -0.50 -10.33
C GLY A 86 17.16 0.40 -11.33
N GLU A 87 15.93 0.06 -11.70
CA GLU A 87 15.10 0.86 -12.61
C GLU A 87 14.60 2.12 -11.93
N VAL A 88 14.08 1.99 -10.69
CA VAL A 88 13.64 3.12 -9.87
C VAL A 88 14.77 4.14 -9.69
N ARG A 89 15.95 3.67 -9.29
CA ARG A 89 17.13 4.52 -9.09
C ARG A 89 17.59 5.21 -10.38
N THR A 90 17.47 4.53 -11.52
CA THR A 90 17.79 5.13 -12.83
C THR A 90 16.81 6.25 -13.16
N TYR A 91 15.52 6.01 -12.97
CA TYR A 91 14.46 7.00 -13.20
C TYR A 91 14.64 8.23 -12.30
N LEU A 92 14.85 8.01 -10.99
CA LEU A 92 15.08 9.10 -10.05
C LEU A 92 16.28 9.98 -10.41
N ARG A 93 17.38 9.39 -10.88
CA ARG A 93 18.54 10.17 -11.34
C ARG A 93 18.22 11.00 -12.58
N ALA A 94 17.38 10.49 -13.49
CA ALA A 94 16.94 11.25 -14.66
C ALA A 94 16.05 12.43 -14.24
N VAL A 95 15.10 12.21 -13.32
CA VAL A 95 14.23 13.26 -12.77
C VAL A 95 15.01 14.29 -11.96
N ALA A 96 16.00 13.88 -11.17
CA ALA A 96 16.86 14.81 -10.45
C ALA A 96 17.63 15.74 -11.39
N ALA A 97 18.18 15.19 -12.48
CA ALA A 97 18.90 15.95 -13.50
C ALA A 97 17.97 16.88 -14.30
N ASP A 98 16.75 16.44 -14.57
CA ASP A 98 15.75 17.14 -15.36
C ASP A 98 14.33 16.83 -14.83
N PRO A 99 13.76 17.66 -13.93
CA PRO A 99 12.48 17.38 -13.30
C PRO A 99 11.31 17.23 -14.28
N GLU A 100 11.37 17.87 -15.45
CA GLU A 100 10.38 17.71 -16.53
C GLU A 100 10.50 16.34 -17.24
N HIS A 101 11.46 15.49 -16.85
CA HIS A 101 11.55 14.11 -17.35
C HIS A 101 10.26 13.31 -17.10
N VAL A 102 9.58 13.57 -15.98
CA VAL A 102 8.31 12.93 -15.60
C VAL A 102 7.20 13.14 -16.65
N GLU A 103 7.24 14.23 -17.41
CA GLU A 103 6.28 14.54 -18.48
C GLU A 103 6.58 13.78 -19.78
N ARG A 104 7.81 13.27 -19.94
CA ARG A 104 8.31 12.67 -21.20
C ARG A 104 8.52 11.16 -21.10
N ALA A 105 8.61 10.63 -19.89
CA ALA A 105 8.81 9.21 -19.64
C ALA A 105 7.87 8.76 -18.53
N ALA A 106 7.13 7.67 -18.79
CA ALA A 106 6.35 7.04 -17.74
C ALA A 106 7.28 6.53 -16.63
N PRO A 107 6.89 6.67 -15.36
CA PRO A 107 7.66 6.09 -14.27
C PRO A 107 7.66 4.56 -14.39
N PRO A 108 8.71 3.87 -13.93
CA PRO A 108 8.79 2.42 -14.04
C PRO A 108 7.65 1.76 -13.25
N ARG A 109 7.13 0.65 -13.76
CA ARG A 109 6.29 -0.24 -12.95
C ARG A 109 7.16 -0.91 -11.89
N LEU A 110 6.66 -1.02 -10.67
CA LEU A 110 7.36 -1.76 -9.63
C LEU A 110 7.09 -3.25 -9.79
N THR A 111 8.12 -4.07 -9.68
CA THR A 111 8.00 -5.52 -9.68
C THR A 111 8.41 -6.09 -8.34
N HIS A 112 7.82 -7.21 -7.93
CA HIS A 112 8.30 -8.06 -6.83
C HIS A 112 8.41 -9.49 -7.37
N GLU A 113 9.55 -10.15 -7.20
CA GLU A 113 9.81 -11.47 -7.79
C GLU A 113 9.66 -11.44 -9.34
N ASN A 114 10.02 -10.33 -9.98
CA ASN A 114 9.83 -10.05 -11.42
C ASN A 114 8.36 -9.99 -11.89
N VAL A 115 7.40 -9.90 -10.97
CA VAL A 115 5.97 -9.73 -11.29
C VAL A 115 5.54 -8.30 -10.98
N ALA A 116 4.94 -7.61 -11.95
CA ALA A 116 4.29 -6.33 -11.71
C ALA A 116 2.93 -6.56 -11.04
N LEU A 117 2.92 -6.60 -9.71
CA LEU A 117 1.73 -6.90 -8.93
C LEU A 117 0.66 -5.82 -9.13
N ARG A 118 -0.59 -6.27 -9.12
CA ARG A 118 -1.79 -5.44 -9.00
C ARG A 118 -2.63 -5.89 -7.81
N PRO A 119 -3.65 -5.12 -7.38
CA PRO A 119 -4.51 -5.52 -6.28
C PRO A 119 -5.11 -6.93 -6.42
N GLU A 120 -5.44 -7.37 -7.64
CA GLU A 120 -5.96 -8.71 -7.93
C GLU A 120 -4.96 -9.84 -7.60
N ASP A 121 -3.66 -9.56 -7.59
CA ASP A 121 -2.59 -10.53 -7.30
C ASP A 121 -2.29 -10.67 -5.80
N LEU A 122 -2.91 -9.84 -4.96
CA LEU A 122 -2.66 -9.83 -3.52
C LEU A 122 -3.33 -11.01 -2.84
N ARG A 123 -2.58 -11.67 -1.96
CA ARG A 123 -3.13 -12.58 -0.94
C ARG A 123 -3.67 -11.76 0.23
N PHE A 124 -4.47 -12.41 1.06
CA PHE A 124 -5.25 -11.76 2.11
C PHE A 124 -4.45 -10.76 2.96
N GLU A 125 -3.29 -11.12 3.51
CA GLU A 125 -2.53 -10.19 4.38
C GLU A 125 -2.09 -8.91 3.65
N ALA A 126 -1.61 -9.01 2.41
CA ALA A 126 -1.25 -7.84 1.63
C ALA A 126 -2.50 -7.04 1.17
N ALA A 127 -3.61 -7.74 0.88
CA ALA A 127 -4.87 -7.08 0.55
C ALA A 127 -5.48 -6.36 1.76
N ALA A 128 -5.28 -6.87 2.98
CA ALA A 128 -5.71 -6.22 4.22
C ALA A 128 -4.95 -4.91 4.44
N VAL A 129 -3.62 -4.90 4.22
CA VAL A 129 -2.83 -3.65 4.23
C VAL A 129 -3.34 -2.68 3.18
N ALA A 130 -3.57 -3.14 1.94
CA ALA A 130 -4.08 -2.29 0.88
C ALA A 130 -5.48 -1.74 1.20
N ALA A 131 -6.35 -2.54 1.83
CA ALA A 131 -7.68 -2.10 2.23
C ALA A 131 -7.63 -1.01 3.31
N ALA A 132 -6.74 -1.11 4.30
CA ALA A 132 -6.57 -0.07 5.32
C ALA A 132 -6.10 1.25 4.69
N VAL A 133 -5.04 1.19 3.89
CA VAL A 133 -4.47 2.34 3.18
C VAL A 133 -5.50 3.02 2.28
N LEU A 134 -6.25 2.23 1.49
CA LEU A 134 -7.29 2.77 0.61
C LEU A 134 -8.52 3.28 1.39
N ALA A 135 -8.74 2.82 2.62
CA ALA A 135 -9.79 3.35 3.47
C ALA A 135 -9.45 4.79 3.88
N GLU A 136 -8.24 5.00 4.37
CA GLU A 136 -7.71 6.32 4.75
C GLU A 136 -7.68 7.28 3.55
N GLU A 137 -7.03 6.90 2.44
CA GLU A 137 -6.88 7.71 1.22
C GLU A 137 -8.23 8.27 0.73
N TYR A 138 -9.27 7.44 0.78
CA TYR A 138 -10.59 7.78 0.25
C TYR A 138 -11.60 8.20 1.33
N GLY A 139 -11.18 8.36 2.59
CA GLY A 139 -12.00 8.85 3.69
C GLY A 139 -13.17 7.92 4.07
N TYR A 140 -12.96 6.61 3.95
CA TYR A 140 -13.86 5.61 4.53
C TYR A 140 -13.64 5.49 6.04
N ASP A 141 -14.62 4.96 6.77
CA ASP A 141 -14.44 4.71 8.20
C ASP A 141 -13.46 3.55 8.42
N GLU A 142 -12.24 3.91 8.82
CA GLU A 142 -11.10 3.01 9.02
C GLU A 142 -11.42 1.93 10.07
N GLU A 143 -12.11 2.27 11.15
CA GLU A 143 -12.48 1.32 12.22
C GLU A 143 -13.32 0.16 11.66
N THR A 144 -14.25 0.46 10.74
CA THR A 144 -15.04 -0.56 10.07
C THR A 144 -14.17 -1.51 9.24
N VAL A 145 -13.18 -0.98 8.51
CA VAL A 145 -12.28 -1.79 7.69
C VAL A 145 -11.34 -2.63 8.57
N GLU A 146 -10.80 -2.05 9.64
CA GLU A 146 -9.98 -2.75 10.63
C GLU A 146 -10.74 -3.90 11.29
N LYS A 147 -11.99 -3.67 11.73
CA LYS A 147 -12.86 -4.73 12.26
C LYS A 147 -13.12 -5.82 11.22
N ALA A 148 -13.38 -5.46 9.97
CA ALA A 148 -13.55 -6.44 8.89
C ALA A 148 -12.30 -7.30 8.68
N VAL A 149 -11.11 -6.69 8.73
CA VAL A 149 -9.83 -7.42 8.66
C VAL A 149 -9.66 -8.36 9.85
N THR A 150 -9.94 -7.90 11.07
CA THR A 150 -9.87 -8.73 12.28
C THR A 150 -10.80 -9.94 12.18
N TYR A 151 -12.07 -9.72 11.82
CA TYR A 151 -13.04 -10.79 11.63
C TYR A 151 -12.69 -11.75 10.49
N ALA A 152 -12.07 -11.26 9.43
CA ALA A 152 -11.56 -12.09 8.34
C ALA A 152 -10.41 -12.98 8.81
N ARG A 153 -9.47 -12.47 9.63
CA ARG A 153 -8.39 -13.25 10.23
C ARG A 153 -8.91 -14.35 11.15
N GLU A 154 -9.82 -14.00 12.06
CA GLU A 154 -10.47 -14.97 12.95
C GLU A 154 -11.19 -16.07 12.16
N ASP A 155 -11.91 -15.71 11.10
CA ASP A 155 -12.57 -16.70 10.25
C ASP A 155 -11.59 -17.63 9.52
N LEU A 156 -10.41 -17.13 9.12
CA LEU A 156 -9.35 -17.93 8.49
C LEU A 156 -8.69 -18.87 9.49
N ASP A 157 -8.42 -18.40 10.72
CA ASP A 157 -7.86 -19.20 11.80
C ASP A 157 -8.82 -20.31 12.25
N ASP A 158 -10.13 -20.05 12.20
CA ASP A 158 -11.21 -21.03 12.42
C ASP A 158 -11.44 -21.99 11.23
N GLU A 159 -10.65 -21.88 10.15
CA GLU A 159 -10.79 -22.64 8.90
C GLU A 159 -12.20 -22.54 8.27
N LYS A 160 -12.87 -21.40 8.42
CA LYS A 160 -14.21 -21.20 7.82
C LYS A 160 -14.07 -21.13 6.30
N ALA A 161 -14.54 -22.18 5.62
CA ALA A 161 -14.44 -22.33 4.17
C ALA A 161 -15.02 -21.16 3.34
N THR A 162 -15.93 -20.38 3.91
CA THR A 162 -16.56 -19.22 3.25
C THR A 162 -16.70 -18.05 4.21
N SER A 163 -15.66 -17.20 4.31
CA SER A 163 -15.75 -15.93 5.03
C SER A 163 -16.17 -14.79 4.11
N GLN A 164 -17.30 -14.16 4.44
CA GLN A 164 -17.73 -12.92 3.79
C GLN A 164 -16.79 -11.75 4.10
N PHE A 165 -16.13 -11.74 5.28
CA PHE A 165 -15.19 -10.69 5.64
C PHE A 165 -13.93 -10.77 4.78
N VAL A 166 -13.37 -11.96 4.57
CA VAL A 166 -12.27 -12.17 3.61
C VAL A 166 -12.67 -11.66 2.23
N THR A 167 -13.87 -12.00 1.77
CA THR A 167 -14.38 -11.54 0.47
C THR A 167 -14.47 -10.01 0.42
N PHE A 168 -15.07 -9.36 1.42
CA PHE A 168 -15.22 -7.91 1.45
C PHE A 168 -13.88 -7.17 1.50
N VAL A 169 -12.93 -7.62 2.32
CA VAL A 169 -11.59 -7.00 2.42
C VAL A 169 -10.87 -7.11 1.06
N MET A 170 -10.91 -8.31 0.46
CA MET A 170 -10.27 -8.55 -0.83
C MET A 170 -10.91 -7.72 -1.95
N ASP A 171 -12.25 -7.70 -2.03
CA ASP A 171 -12.97 -6.94 -3.05
C ASP A 171 -12.78 -5.43 -2.86
N PHE A 172 -12.76 -4.94 -1.62
CA PHE A 172 -12.54 -3.52 -1.31
C PHE A 172 -11.16 -3.04 -1.78
N ALA A 173 -10.13 -3.87 -1.58
CA ALA A 173 -8.79 -3.58 -2.07
C ALA A 173 -8.70 -3.58 -3.61
N ARG A 174 -9.52 -4.38 -4.30
CA ARG A 174 -9.37 -4.69 -5.73
C ARG A 174 -10.30 -3.94 -6.67
N ASP A 175 -11.51 -3.64 -6.23
CA ASP A 175 -12.57 -3.12 -7.10
C ASP A 175 -12.83 -1.64 -6.81
N ALA A 176 -11.98 -0.78 -7.37
CA ALA A 176 -12.11 0.66 -7.24
C ALA A 176 -13.45 1.20 -7.73
N ALA A 177 -14.03 0.59 -8.78
CA ALA A 177 -15.30 1.04 -9.36
C ALA A 177 -16.49 0.79 -8.43
N ASN A 178 -16.46 -0.26 -7.61
CA ASN A 178 -17.55 -0.63 -6.71
C ASN A 178 -17.22 -0.46 -5.23
N ARG A 179 -16.04 0.09 -4.87
CA ARG A 179 -15.53 0.20 -3.50
C ARG A 179 -16.54 0.76 -2.51
N GLY A 180 -17.28 1.81 -2.87
CA GLY A 180 -18.31 2.38 -2.01
C GLY A 180 -19.48 1.43 -1.68
N ILE A 181 -19.93 0.62 -2.64
CA ILE A 181 -21.00 -0.37 -2.41
C ILE A 181 -20.47 -1.55 -1.58
N ILE A 182 -19.23 -1.96 -1.84
CA ILE A 182 -18.54 -3.00 -1.07
C ILE A 182 -18.43 -2.56 0.39
N PHE A 183 -17.96 -1.34 0.63
CA PHE A 183 -17.86 -0.75 1.97
C PHE A 183 -19.22 -0.71 2.69
N GLN A 184 -20.26 -0.21 2.03
CA GLN A 184 -21.59 -0.15 2.63
C GLN A 184 -22.09 -1.53 3.10
N ARG A 185 -21.83 -2.58 2.32
CA ARG A 185 -22.20 -3.95 2.67
C ARG A 185 -21.32 -4.51 3.78
N MET A 186 -20.02 -4.26 3.71
CA MET A 186 -19.05 -4.63 4.73
C MET A 186 -19.45 -4.05 6.09
N ALA A 187 -19.71 -2.74 6.17
CA ALA A 187 -20.15 -2.05 7.37
C ALA A 187 -21.41 -2.68 8.00
N GLY A 188 -22.41 -3.01 7.16
CA GLY A 188 -23.63 -3.65 7.63
C GLY A 188 -23.42 -5.07 8.18
N VAL A 189 -22.37 -5.78 7.76
CA VAL A 189 -22.02 -7.11 8.26
C VAL A 189 -21.14 -7.02 9.50
N VAL A 190 -20.17 -6.11 9.51
CA VAL A 190 -19.32 -5.78 10.68
C VAL A 190 -20.22 -5.42 11.86
N GLY A 191 -21.12 -4.44 11.70
CA GLY A 191 -22.01 -4.01 12.78
C GLY A 191 -22.92 -5.12 13.32
N LYS A 192 -23.30 -6.10 12.48
CA LYS A 192 -24.07 -7.28 12.93
C LYS A 192 -23.25 -8.27 13.74
N ARG A 193 -21.94 -8.40 13.47
CA ARG A 193 -21.05 -9.26 14.26
C ARG A 193 -20.67 -8.59 15.56
N ASP A 194 -20.29 -7.31 15.50
CA ASP A 194 -19.96 -6.46 16.65
C ASP A 194 -21.08 -6.46 17.69
N HIS A 195 -22.33 -6.21 17.25
CA HIS A 195 -23.48 -6.25 18.15
C HIS A 195 -23.72 -7.64 18.80
N ARG A 196 -23.48 -8.73 18.05
CA ARG A 196 -23.63 -10.09 18.59
C ARG A 196 -22.55 -10.40 19.62
N GLU A 197 -21.34 -9.93 19.42
CA GLU A 197 -20.23 -10.13 20.36
C GLU A 197 -20.47 -9.31 21.64
N SER A 198 -20.89 -8.04 21.52
CA SER A 198 -21.23 -7.20 22.68
C SER A 198 -22.41 -7.75 23.51
N ASP A 199 -23.41 -8.31 22.85
CA ASP A 199 -24.56 -8.93 23.54
C ASP A 199 -24.14 -10.18 24.33
N VAL A 200 -23.13 -10.91 23.86
CA VAL A 200 -22.59 -12.10 24.54
C VAL A 200 -21.76 -11.69 25.75
N GLU A 201 -20.90 -10.67 25.63
CA GLU A 201 -20.09 -10.16 26.75
C GLU A 201 -20.98 -9.68 27.90
N GLY A 202 -22.05 -8.93 27.61
CA GLY A 202 -22.99 -8.44 28.62
C GLY A 202 -23.85 -9.51 29.32
N LEU A 203 -23.77 -10.78 28.91
CA LEU A 203 -24.43 -11.91 29.59
C LEU A 203 -23.55 -12.56 30.67
N PHE A 204 -22.26 -12.22 30.74
CA PHE A 204 -21.30 -12.79 31.69
C PHE A 204 -20.83 -11.81 32.79
N ASP A 205 -21.37 -10.58 32.80
CA ASP A 205 -21.24 -9.57 33.86
C ASP A 205 -22.40 -9.60 34.87
#